data_AF-A0A956WDX6-F1
#
_entry.id   AF-A0A956WDX6-F1
#
_cell.length_a   1.000
_cell.length_b   1.000
_cell.length_c   1.000
_cell.angle_alpha   90.00
_cell.angle_beta   90.00
_cell.angle_gamma   90.00
#
_symmetry.space_group_name_H-M   'P 1'
#
loop_
_entity.id
_entity.type
_entity.pdbx_description
1 polymer ?
#
loop_
_entity_poly.entity_id
_entity_poly.type
_entity_poly.pdbx_seq_one_letter_code
_entity_poly.pdbx_strand_id
1 'polypeptide(L)'
;MTQEPRYGDGANRKVRVAVVFGGQSGEHDVSLRSAQTVLAALDDDRFEAVPIGVTRDGKWLTSSDPMAQLTATSPLFALDGPAEPDVETLEVSVTSRAQSL
;
A
#
# COMPACT_ATOMS: atom_id res chain seq x y z
N MET A 1 -22.66 13.46 -30.18
CA MET A 1 -23.16 12.96 -28.89
C MET A 1 -22.28 11.80 -28.51
N THR A 2 -21.11 12.09 -27.95
CA THR A 2 -20.10 11.09 -27.57
C THR A 2 -20.48 10.59 -26.19
N GLN A 3 -20.86 9.32 -26.05
CA GLN A 3 -21.04 8.74 -24.72
C GLN A 3 -19.65 8.58 -24.09
N GLU A 4 -19.42 9.29 -22.99
CA GLU A 4 -18.28 9.08 -22.10
C GLU A 4 -18.30 7.62 -21.62
N PRO A 5 -17.15 6.93 -21.52
CA PRO A 5 -17.10 5.58 -20.98
C PRO A 5 -17.59 5.61 -19.53
N ARG A 6 -18.74 4.98 -19.29
CA ARG A 6 -19.24 4.76 -17.93
C ARG A 6 -18.40 3.67 -17.27
N TYR A 7 -17.38 4.10 -16.53
CA TYR A 7 -16.65 3.21 -15.63
C TYR A 7 -17.61 2.70 -14.55
N GLY A 8 -18.01 1.43 -14.66
CA GLY A 8 -18.93 0.76 -13.73
C GLY A 8 -20.42 0.89 -14.08
N ASP A 9 -20.88 0.23 -15.14
CA ASP A 9 -22.32 0.15 -15.49
C ASP A 9 -22.82 -1.31 -15.34
N GLY A 10 -22.81 -1.81 -14.11
CA GLY A 10 -23.21 -3.18 -13.81
C GLY A 10 -23.56 -3.40 -12.35
N ALA A 11 -24.40 -2.52 -11.79
CA ALA A 11 -25.13 -2.54 -10.50
C ALA A 11 -24.41 -2.97 -9.19
N ASN A 12 -23.25 -3.63 -9.21
CA ASN A 12 -22.53 -4.13 -8.03
C ASN A 12 -21.09 -4.61 -8.33
N ARG A 13 -20.41 -4.07 -9.35
CA ARG A 13 -19.03 -4.47 -9.67
C ARG A 13 -18.04 -3.34 -9.40
N LYS A 14 -17.10 -3.59 -8.48
CA LYS A 14 -15.98 -2.70 -8.17
C LYS A 14 -15.18 -2.36 -9.43
N VAL A 15 -14.74 -1.11 -9.54
CA VAL A 15 -13.87 -0.65 -10.62
C VAL A 15 -12.45 -1.15 -10.37
N ARG A 16 -11.88 -1.87 -11.34
CA ARG A 16 -10.49 -2.36 -11.21
C ARG A 16 -9.52 -1.23 -11.55
N VAL A 17 -8.63 -0.91 -10.62
CA VAL A 17 -7.63 0.16 -10.75
C VAL A 17 -6.24 -0.46 -10.75
N ALA A 18 -5.56 -0.40 -11.89
CA ALA A 18 -4.17 -0.80 -11.97
C ALA A 18 -3.26 0.29 -11.40
N VAL A 19 -2.49 -0.03 -10.36
CA VAL A 19 -1.50 0.88 -9.78
C VAL A 19 -0.12 0.41 -10.21
N VAL A 20 0.50 1.14 -11.13
CA VAL A 20 1.82 0.81 -11.70
C VAL A 20 2.91 1.62 -10.99
N PHE A 21 3.98 0.96 -10.52
CA PHE A 21 5.01 1.60 -9.70
C PHE A 21 6.42 1.01 -9.87
N GLY A 22 7.41 1.72 -9.34
CA GLY A 22 8.84 1.37 -9.43
C GLY A 22 9.48 1.94 -10.70
N GLY A 23 10.11 1.07 -11.49
CA GLY A 23 10.73 1.40 -12.78
C GLY A 23 12.25 1.51 -12.74
N GLN A 24 12.85 1.61 -13.92
CA GLN A 24 14.28 1.81 -14.14
C GLN A 24 14.62 3.31 -14.07
N SER A 25 14.56 3.87 -12.86
CA SER A 25 14.83 5.28 -12.57
C SER A 25 15.50 5.44 -11.20
N GLY A 26 16.18 6.58 -10.98
CA GLY A 26 16.63 7.01 -9.65
C GLY A 26 15.47 7.29 -8.68
N GLU A 27 14.25 7.51 -9.19
CA GLU A 27 13.04 7.78 -8.41
C GLU A 27 12.24 6.51 -8.08
N HIS A 28 12.81 5.32 -8.31
CA HIS A 28 12.15 4.02 -8.07
C HIS A 28 11.48 3.96 -6.69
N ASP A 29 12.21 4.33 -5.62
CA ASP A 29 11.69 4.26 -4.25
C ASP A 29 10.62 5.31 -3.95
N VAL A 30 10.71 6.47 -4.60
CA VAL A 30 9.70 7.53 -4.51
C VAL A 30 8.39 7.02 -5.13
N SER A 31 8.48 6.33 -6.27
CA SER A 31 7.35 5.66 -6.90
C SER A 31 6.74 4.58 -5.99
N LEU A 32 7.56 3.75 -5.33
CA LEU A 32 7.09 2.75 -4.36
C LEU A 32 6.29 3.38 -3.21
N ARG A 33 6.83 4.45 -2.58
CA ARG A 33 6.12 5.14 -1.48
C ARG A 33 4.81 5.75 -1.95
N SER A 34 4.82 6.35 -3.13
CA SER A 34 3.62 6.96 -3.72
C SER A 34 2.53 5.91 -3.94
N ALA A 35 2.91 4.75 -4.47
CA ALA A 35 1.99 3.64 -4.68
C ALA A 35 1.47 3.02 -3.38
N GLN A 36 2.30 2.91 -2.34
CA GLN A 36 1.84 2.46 -1.02
C GLN A 36 0.75 3.37 -0.47
N THR A 37 0.93 4.69 -0.56
CA THR A 37 -0.09 5.67 -0.16
C THR A 37 -1.37 5.54 -0.98
N VAL A 38 -1.26 5.39 -2.31
CA VAL A 38 -2.44 5.23 -3.18
C VAL A 38 -3.20 3.94 -2.88
N LEU A 39 -2.50 2.82 -2.70
CA LEU A 39 -3.10 1.54 -2.38
C LEU A 39 -3.80 1.57 -1.01
N ALA A 40 -3.19 2.23 -0.01
CA ALA A 40 -3.78 2.37 1.33
C ALA A 40 -4.98 3.33 1.37
N ALA A 41 -5.05 4.31 0.45
CA ALA A 41 -6.12 5.30 0.40
C ALA A 41 -7.28 4.91 -0.54
N LEU A 42 -7.16 3.78 -1.25
CA LEU A 42 -8.18 3.36 -2.20
C LEU A 42 -9.45 2.92 -1.46
N ASP A 43 -10.61 3.41 -1.89
CA ASP A 43 -11.90 2.98 -1.35
C ASP A 43 -12.23 1.56 -1.84
N ASP A 44 -12.04 0.59 -0.96
CA ASP A 44 -12.26 -0.82 -1.26
C ASP A 44 -13.70 -1.14 -1.63
N ASP A 45 -14.71 -0.37 -1.22
CA ASP A 45 -16.11 -0.63 -1.62
C ASP A 45 -16.35 -0.28 -3.09
N ARG A 46 -15.58 0.67 -3.62
CA ARG A 46 -15.72 1.17 -4.99
C ARG A 46 -14.70 0.55 -5.94
N PHE A 47 -13.53 0.18 -5.44
CA PHE A 47 -12.39 -0.18 -6.26
C PHE A 47 -11.78 -1.54 -5.88
N GLU A 48 -11.25 -2.22 -6.89
CA GLU A 48 -10.40 -3.40 -6.74
C GLU A 48 -8.98 -3.01 -7.20
N ALA A 49 -8.04 -2.91 -6.25
CA ALA A 49 -6.67 -2.57 -6.56
C ALA A 49 -5.94 -3.72 -7.29
N VAL A 50 -5.25 -3.39 -8.37
CA VAL A 50 -4.38 -4.32 -9.10
C VAL A 50 -2.95 -3.76 -9.09
N PRO A 51 -2.10 -4.15 -8.12
CA PRO A 51 -0.72 -3.66 -8.06
C PRO A 51 0.13 -4.27 -9.18
N ILE A 52 0.93 -3.43 -9.84
CA ILE A 52 1.86 -3.82 -10.90
C ILE A 52 3.21 -3.17 -10.63
N GLY A 53 4.20 -3.98 -10.29
CA GLY A 53 5.55 -3.51 -10.02
C GLY A 53 6.44 -3.55 -11.25
N VAL A 54 7.34 -2.58 -11.41
CA VAL A 54 8.44 -2.62 -12.37
C VAL A 54 9.75 -2.57 -11.60
N THR A 55 10.61 -3.57 -11.77
CA THR A 55 11.91 -3.63 -11.09
C THR A 55 12.85 -2.53 -11.60
N ARG A 56 13.96 -2.32 -10.88
CA ARG A 56 15.04 -1.41 -11.33
C ARG A 56 15.69 -1.83 -12.66
N ASP A 57 15.59 -3.10 -13.02
CA ASP A 57 16.04 -3.65 -14.30
C ASP A 57 14.93 -3.63 -15.38
N GLY A 58 13.79 -2.98 -15.11
CA GLY A 58 12.68 -2.87 -16.06
C GLY A 58 11.81 -4.13 -16.19
N LYS A 59 11.95 -5.12 -15.30
CA LYS A 59 11.11 -6.33 -15.32
C LYS A 59 9.75 -6.06 -14.69
N TRP A 60 8.69 -6.59 -15.28
CA TRP A 60 7.33 -6.41 -14.80
C TRP A 60 6.94 -7.54 -13.84
N LEU A 61 6.33 -7.18 -12.72
CA LEU A 61 5.82 -8.06 -11.68
C LEU A 61 4.31 -7.88 -11.55
N THR A 62 3.56 -8.92 -11.89
CA THR A 62 2.08 -8.92 -11.85
C THR A 62 1.50 -9.99 -10.93
N SER A 63 2.33 -10.91 -10.44
CA SER A 63 1.96 -11.97 -9.50
C SER A 63 2.71 -11.84 -8.18
N SER A 64 2.19 -12.47 -7.13
CA SER A 64 2.92 -12.71 -5.87
C SER A 64 3.30 -11.46 -5.08
N ASP A 65 2.39 -10.49 -4.95
CA ASP A 65 2.60 -9.21 -4.23
C ASP A 65 3.84 -8.41 -4.72
N PRO A 66 3.69 -7.64 -5.81
CA PRO A 66 4.77 -6.80 -6.33
C PRO A 66 5.26 -5.73 -5.35
N MET A 67 4.41 -5.25 -4.43
CA MET A 67 4.80 -4.21 -3.47
C MET A 67 5.80 -4.78 -2.47
N ALA A 68 5.47 -5.91 -1.83
CA ALA A 68 6.36 -6.56 -0.89
C ALA A 68 7.70 -6.98 -1.53
N GLN A 69 7.66 -7.50 -2.76
CA GLN A 69 8.87 -7.91 -3.48
C GLN A 69 9.82 -6.74 -3.75
N LEU A 70 9.30 -5.59 -4.17
CA LEU A 70 10.14 -4.43 -4.50
C LEU A 70 10.66 -3.72 -3.24
N THR A 71 9.82 -3.55 -2.21
CA THR A 71 10.24 -2.89 -0.96
C THR A 71 11.26 -3.71 -0.19
N ALA A 72 11.19 -5.05 -0.22
CA ALA A 72 12.18 -5.94 0.40
C ALA A 72 13.61 -5.74 -0.13
N THR A 73 13.76 -5.19 -1.33
CA THR A 73 15.06 -4.92 -1.96
C THR A 73 15.49 -3.45 -1.86
N SER A 74 14.68 -2.59 -1.25
CA SER A 74 14.93 -1.15 -1.17
C SER A 74 15.58 -0.75 0.17
N PRO A 75 16.76 -0.09 0.14
CA PRO A 75 17.37 0.45 1.35
C PRO A 75 16.49 1.49 2.06
N LEU A 76 15.69 2.27 1.31
CA LEU A 76 14.83 3.29 1.91
C LEU A 76 13.74 2.70 2.80
N PHE A 77 13.19 1.55 2.42
CA PHE A 77 12.14 0.87 3.19
C PHE A 77 12.71 0.06 4.36
N ALA A 78 13.97 -0.39 4.28
CA ALA A 78 14.64 -1.06 5.40
C ALA A 78 14.85 -0.13 6.62
N LEU A 79 14.83 1.19 6.42
CA LEU A 79 15.01 2.19 7.48
C LEU A 79 13.72 2.53 8.23
N ASP A 80 12.55 2.19 7.69
CA ASP A 80 11.26 2.54 8.32
C ASP A 80 10.97 1.72 9.59
N GLY A 81 11.85 0.77 9.97
CA GLY A 81 11.64 -0.12 11.12
C GLY A 81 10.46 -1.08 10.88
N PRO A 82 10.15 -1.99 11.82
CA PRO A 82 8.84 -2.64 11.80
C PRO A 82 7.78 -1.54 11.87
N ALA A 83 6.69 -1.69 11.09
CA ALA A 83 5.54 -0.81 11.21
C ALA A 83 5.21 -0.66 12.71
N GLU A 84 5.26 0.58 13.21
CA GLU A 84 4.86 0.90 14.58
C GLU A 84 3.53 0.17 14.85
N PRO A 85 3.41 -0.65 15.90
CA PRO A 85 2.18 -1.37 16.17
C PRO A 85 1.03 -0.39 16.29
N ASP A 86 -0.14 -0.76 15.77
CA ASP A 86 -1.36 0.03 15.86
C ASP A 86 -1.50 0.61 17.27
N VAL A 87 -1.62 1.94 17.35
CA VAL A 87 -1.72 2.73 18.61
C VAL A 87 -2.92 2.30 19.47
N GLU A 88 -3.76 1.39 18.98
CA GLU A 88 -4.92 0.82 19.65
C GLU A 88 -4.59 -0.30 20.67
N THR A 89 -3.35 -0.84 20.70
CA THR A 89 -2.99 -1.95 21.62
C THR A 89 -2.34 -1.52 22.95
N LEU A 90 -2.15 -0.22 23.19
CA LEU A 90 -1.59 0.28 24.46
C LEU A 90 -2.67 0.39 25.55
N GLU A 91 -3.19 -0.74 26.03
CA GLU A 91 -3.91 -0.74 27.31
C GLU A 91 -2.92 -0.45 28.46
N VAL A 92 -3.14 0.70 29.09
CA VAL A 92 -2.31 1.26 30.15
C VAL A 92 -2.49 0.43 31.43
N SER A 93 -1.56 -0.47 31.72
CA SER A 93 -1.49 -1.11 33.04
C SER A 93 -0.86 -0.15 34.07
N VAL A 94 -1.63 0.83 34.54
CA VAL A 94 -1.30 1.57 35.78
C VAL A 94 -1.50 0.61 36.96
N THR A 95 -0.43 -0.03 37.42
CA THR A 95 -0.48 -0.75 38.70
C THR A 95 -0.41 0.27 39.83
N SER A 96 -1.59 0.60 40.36
CA SER A 96 -1.77 1.25 41.66
C SER A 96 -1.02 0.47 42.74
N ARG A 97 0.02 1.05 43.33
CA ARG A 97 0.62 0.53 44.57
C ARG A 97 -0.17 1.11 45.74
N ALA A 98 -1.07 0.28 46.26
CA ALA A 98 -1.83 0.53 47.46
C ALA A 98 -0.94 0.74 48.70
N GLN A 99 -1.51 1.50 49.64
CA GLN A 99 -1.03 1.82 50.98
C GLN A 99 -0.59 0.60 51.80
N SER A 100 0.52 0.76 52.52
CA SER A 100 0.89 0.12 53.81
C SER A 100 2.31 0.60 54.12
N LEU A 101 2.68 1.17 55.27
CA LEU A 101 2.11 1.29 56.61
C LEU A 101 2.61 2.61 57.22
#